data_AF-A0A1H7GPJ0-F1
#
_entry.id   AF-A0A1H7GPJ0-F1
#
_cell.length_a   1.000
_cell.length_b   1.000
_cell.length_c   1.000
_cell.angle_alpha   90.00
_cell.angle_beta   90.00
_cell.angle_gamma   90.00
#
_symmetry.space_group_name_H-M   'P 1'
#
loop_
_entity.id
_entity.type
_entity.pdbx_description
1 polymer ?
#
loop_
_entity_poly.entity_id
_entity_poly.type
_entity_poly.pdbx_seq_one_letter_code
_entity_poly.pdbx_strand_id
1 'polypeptide(L)' 'MLTGWKLSVLGVIIVGITGIIASVTGLIEPGRAAALFVVFVLFIGALELLERMKSRRKKKGDM' A
#
# COMPACT_ATOMS: atom_id res chain seq x y z
N MET A 1 1.04 -14.20 -7.27
CA MET A 1 2.30 -13.64 -6.74
C MET A 1 2.26 -13.81 -5.23
N LEU A 2 3.40 -14.03 -4.57
CA LEU A 2 3.45 -14.39 -3.14
C LEU A 2 2.53 -13.46 -2.31
N THR A 3 1.45 -14.03 -1.76
CA THR A 3 0.59 -13.47 -0.69
C THR A 3 0.14 -12.01 -0.83
N GLY A 4 -0.84 -11.75 -1.70
CA GLY A 4 -1.35 -10.40 -2.05
C GLY A 4 -1.69 -9.48 -0.88
N TRP A 5 -2.28 -9.99 0.22
CA TRP A 5 -2.68 -9.13 1.33
C TRP A 5 -1.56 -8.91 2.37
N LYS A 6 -0.78 -9.95 2.69
CA LYS A 6 0.27 -9.87 3.73
C LYS A 6 1.40 -8.93 3.32
N LEU A 7 1.77 -8.92 2.04
CA LEU A 7 2.81 -8.07 1.50
C LEU A 7 2.37 -6.60 1.42
N SER A 8 1.13 -6.33 1.02
CA SER A 8 0.54 -4.98 1.09
C SER A 8 0.55 -4.43 2.52
N VAL A 9 0.16 -5.24 3.52
CA VAL A 9 0.19 -4.83 4.93
C VAL A 9 1.62 -4.58 5.41
N LEU A 10 2.57 -5.46 5.07
CA LEU A 10 3.99 -5.27 5.40
C LEU A 10 4.55 -3.99 4.79
N GLY A 11 4.24 -3.70 3.53
CA GLY A 11 4.66 -2.46 2.86
C GLY A 11 4.12 -1.22 3.55
N VAL A 12 2.84 -1.22 3.94
CA VAL A 12 2.23 -0.11 4.69
C VAL A 12 2.89 0.09 6.05
N ILE A 13 3.19 -0.99 6.78
CA ILE A 13 3.87 -0.90 8.08
C ILE A 13 5.28 -0.33 7.93
N ILE A 14 6.08 -0.86 6.99
CA ILE A 14 7.46 -0.42 6.78
C ILE A 14 7.49 1.06 6.39
N VAL A 15 6.71 1.45 5.38
CA VAL A 15 6.65 2.83 4.89
C VAL A 15 6.11 3.77 5.97
N GLY A 16 5.16 3.32 6.79
CA GLY A 16 4.63 4.10 7.91
C GLY A 16 5.69 4.38 8.97
N ILE A 17 6.43 3.37 9.41
CA ILE A 17 7.53 3.52 10.37
C ILE A 17 8.61 4.44 9.79
N THR A 18 9.00 4.24 8.53
CA THR A 18 9.99 5.10 7.85
C THR A 18 9.52 6.55 7.78
N GLY A 19 8.24 6.79 7.45
CA GLY A 19 7.66 8.13 7.41
C GLY A 19 7.67 8.83 8.77
N ILE A 20 7.40 8.09 9.85
CA ILE A 20 7.51 8.61 11.22
C ILE A 20 8.97 8.99 11.51
N ILE A 21 9.91 8.06 11.33
CA ILE A 21 11.35 8.31 11.61
C ILE A 21 11.87 9.50 10.80
N ALA A 22 11.51 9.59 9.51
CA ALA A 22 11.90 10.70 8.65
C ALA A 22 11.33 12.04 9.15
N SER A 23 10.10 12.04 9.67
CA SER A 23 9.49 13.23 10.25
C SER A 23 10.17 13.65 11.56
N VAL A 24 10.49 12.69 12.45
CA VAL A 24 11.12 12.99 13.75
C VAL A 24 12.57 13.46 13.59
N THR A 25 13.27 12.96 12.57
CA THR A 25 14.67 13.36 12.26
C THR A 25 14.76 14.67 11.47
N GLY A 26 13.64 15.28 11.11
CA GLY A 26 13.61 16.54 10.36
C GLY A 26 13.93 16.41 8.86
N LEU A 27 13.96 15.19 8.33
CA LEU A 27 14.16 14.93 6.89
C LEU A 27 12.98 15.41 6.04
N ILE A 28 11.78 15.41 6.62
CA ILE A 28 10.55 15.83 5.94
C ILE A 28 9.58 16.47 6.93
N GLU A 29 8.85 17.48 6.47
CA GLU A 29 7.76 18.08 7.26
C GLU A 29 6.66 17.03 7.53
N PRO A 30 6.14 16.94 8.77
CA PRO A 30 5.12 15.94 9.13
C PRO A 30 3.88 15.96 8.24
N GLY A 31 3.43 17.15 7.84
CA GLY A 31 2.29 17.31 6.93
C GLY A 31 2.54 16.71 5.53
N ARG A 32 3.76 16.87 4.99
CA ARG A 32 4.14 16.27 3.70
C ARG A 32 4.29 14.75 3.82
N ALA A 33 4.90 14.28 4.90
CA ALA A 33 5.04 12.84 5.17
C ALA A 33 3.66 12.16 5.26
N ALA A 34 2.72 12.77 5.97
CA ALA A 34 1.34 12.27 6.07
C ALA A 34 0.65 12.23 4.71
N ALA A 35 0.75 13.31 3.91
CA ALA A 35 0.16 13.36 2.58
C ALA A 35 0.72 12.27 1.65
N LEU A 36 2.04 12.09 1.62
CA LEU A 36 2.69 11.05 0.83
C LEU A 36 2.30 9.64 1.29
N PHE A 37 2.19 9.42 2.59
CA PHE A 37 1.74 8.15 3.15
C PHE A 37 0.30 7.83 2.77
N VAL A 38 -0.61 8.81 2.82
CA VAL A 38 -2.00 8.63 2.39
C VAL A 38 -2.08 8.25 0.91
N VAL A 39 -1.33 8.95 0.04
CA VAL A 39 -1.27 8.61 -1.40
C VAL A 39 -0.73 7.20 -1.62
N PHE A 40 0.31 6.80 -0.89
CA PHE A 40 0.85 5.45 -0.94
C PHE A 40 -0.20 4.40 -0.54
N VAL A 41 -0.92 4.59 0.56
CA VAL A 41 -1.98 3.67 1.00
C VAL A 41 -3.11 3.56 -0.03
N LEU A 42 -3.54 4.68 -0.60
CA LEU A 42 -4.55 4.68 -1.67
C LEU A 42 -4.06 3.91 -2.90
N PHE A 43 -2.79 4.09 -3.28
CA PHE A 43 -2.19 3.39 -4.40
C PHE A 43 -2.14 1.88 -4.18
N ILE A 44 -1.66 1.43 -3.00
CA ILE A 44 -1.67 0.02 -2.61
C ILE A 44 -3.10 -0.55 -2.62
N GLY A 45 -4.06 0.20 -2.08
CA GLY A 45 -5.48 -0.18 -2.10
C GLY A 45 -6.03 -0.37 -3.52
N ALA A 46 -5.68 0.52 -4.44
CA ALA A 46 -6.08 0.41 -5.85
C ALA A 46 -5.47 -0.83 -6.53
N LEU A 47 -4.20 -1.14 -6.26
CA LEU A 47 -3.55 -2.35 -6.76
C LEU A 47 -4.22 -3.62 -6.22
N GLU A 48 -4.52 -3.65 -4.92
CA GLU A 48 -5.22 -4.78 -4.28
C GLU A 48 -6.62 -4.98 -4.88
N LEU A 49 -7.35 -3.88 -5.15
CA LEU A 49 -8.65 -3.93 -5.83
C LEU A 49 -8.52 -4.50 -7.26
N LEU A 50 -7.51 -4.07 -8.02
CA LEU A 50 -7.27 -4.57 -9.38
C LEU A 50 -6.93 -6.06 -9.38
N GLU A 51 -6.10 -6.52 -8.43
CA GLU A 51 -5.77 -7.93 -8.29
C GLU A 51 -7.01 -8.77 -7.90
N ARG A 52 -7.86 -8.25 -6.99
CA ARG A 52 -9.15 -8.88 -6.64
C ARG A 52 -10.07 -8.98 -7.85
N MET A 53 -10.17 -7.94 -8.67
CA MET A 53 -10.97 -7.95 -9.90
C MET A 53 -10.45 -8.96 -10.92
N LYS A 54 -9.12 -9.01 -11.13
CA LYS A 54 -8.48 -9.97 -12.04
C LYS A 54 -8.70 -11.41 -11.58
N SER A 55 -8.58 -11.68 -10.28
CA SER A 55 -8.83 -13.00 -9.70
C SER A 55 -10.29 -13.45 -9.90
N ARG A 56 -11.26 -12.55 -9.69
CA ARG A 56 -12.68 -12.82 -9.98
C ARG A 56 -12.94 -13.08 -11.46
N ARG A 57 -12.29 -12.35 -12.37
CA ARG A 57 -12.44 -12.53 -13.82
C ARG A 57 -11.89 -13.87 -14.29
N LYS A 58 -10.74 -14.31 -13.74
CA LYS A 58 -10.17 -15.62 -14.03
C LYS A 58 -11.08 -16.76 -13.58
N LYS A 59 -11.65 -16.66 -12.37
CA LYS A 59 -12.60 -17.66 -11.84
C LYS A 59 -13.91 -17.78 -12.62
N LYS A 60 -14.29 -16.76 -13.40
CA LYS A 60 -15.50 -16.74 -14.24
C LYS A 60 -15.27 -17.24 -15.68
N GLY A 61 -14.01 -17.36 -16.13
CA GLY A 61 -13.65 -17.87 -17.46
C GLY A 61 -13.42 -19.38 -17.52
N ASP A 62 -13.31 -20.04 -16.36
CA ASP A 62 -13.15 -21.50 -16.22
C ASP A 62 -14.48 -22.21 -15.88
N MET A 63 -15.62 -21.51 -16.00
CA MET A 63 -16.99 -22.05 -15.95
C MET A 63 -17.67 -21.78 -17.29
#